data_AF-A0A178M096-F1
#
_entry.id   AF-A0A178M096-F1
#
_cell.length_a   1.000
_cell.length_b   1.000
_cell.length_c   1.000
_cell.angle_alpha   90.00
_cell.angle_beta   90.00
_cell.angle_gamma   90.00
#
_symmetry.space_group_name_H-M   'P 1'
#
loop_
_entity.id
_entity.type
_entity.pdbx_description
1 polymer ?
#
loop_
_entity_poly.entity_id
_entity_poly.type
_entity_poly.pdbx_seq_one_letter_code
_entity_poly.pdbx_strand_id
1 'polypeptide(L)'
;MGRQTTLIIGVVAVVTLLAIIGGVAFVVTQNRSVQPGGASSPAVLTATRVALPTRTPRPAMASATPALPTRTPRPAAAGLTATAVPASSSGGLPTRTPRPAAVAQITPLRVSASDYAPNSRDAQGNTTTFTPDNAVDGRFDTAWRVAGDGVNQWLLLEFAGPVEVREVLILPGYAKIDPVDGTNRFWQNRRVRRVRLEFRSGVRIEALLDDQAVLQPIRVNNVVTDAIRIVILESVPPAVDNGRDFTPMSEVEVIGVVR
;
A
#
# COMPACT_ATOMS: atom_id res chain seq x y z
N MET A 1 -54.56 58.93 14.77
CA MET A 1 -55.74 58.17 14.29
C MET A 1 -55.31 57.48 13.00
N GLY A 2 -54.78 56.24 12.98
CA GLY A 2 -55.39 54.94 13.30
C GLY A 2 -56.06 54.39 12.03
N ARG A 3 -55.77 53.23 11.42
CA ARG A 3 -55.08 51.96 11.72
C ARG A 3 -54.55 51.40 10.37
N GLN A 4 -53.27 51.05 10.18
CA GLN A 4 -52.61 49.75 10.43
C GLN A 4 -53.37 48.52 9.87
N THR A 5 -53.07 48.22 8.60
CA THR A 5 -52.55 46.93 8.09
C THR A 5 -52.94 45.67 8.87
N THR A 6 -53.91 44.89 8.38
CA THR A 6 -54.15 43.51 8.84
C THR A 6 -54.76 42.67 7.72
N LEU A 7 -53.92 42.12 6.86
CA LEU A 7 -54.25 40.99 6.00
C LEU A 7 -52.95 40.48 5.38
N ILE A 8 -52.25 39.58 6.09
CA ILE A 8 -51.28 38.54 5.66
C ILE A 8 -50.71 37.93 6.97
N ILE A 9 -51.57 37.40 7.86
CA ILE A 9 -51.14 36.54 9.01
C ILE A 9 -52.20 35.43 9.21
N GLY A 10 -52.72 34.89 8.11
CA GLY A 10 -53.76 33.85 8.14
C GLY A 10 -53.30 32.43 7.80
N VAL A 11 -52.05 32.25 7.33
CA VAL A 11 -51.60 30.95 6.78
C VAL A 11 -50.37 30.37 7.52
N VAL A 12 -49.76 31.11 8.46
CA VAL A 12 -48.57 30.63 9.21
C VAL A 12 -48.94 30.07 10.60
N ALA A 13 -50.18 30.23 11.08
CA ALA A 13 -50.61 29.78 12.41
C ALA A 13 -51.22 28.36 12.45
N VAL A 14 -51.34 27.65 11.32
CA VAL A 14 -51.96 26.31 11.26
C VAL A 14 -50.94 25.17 11.14
N VAL A 15 -49.65 25.46 10.91
CA VAL A 15 -48.59 24.43 10.78
C VAL A 15 -47.74 24.28 12.05
N THR A 16 -47.94 25.11 13.07
CA THR A 16 -47.22 25.08 14.36
C THR A 16 -48.10 24.63 15.55
N LEU A 17 -49.09 23.78 15.30
CA LEU A 17 -49.95 23.18 16.35
C LEU A 17 -50.15 21.65 16.19
N LEU A 18 -49.12 20.93 15.72
CA LEU A 18 -49.08 19.45 15.67
C LEU A 18 -47.73 18.88 16.17
N ALA A 19 -47.14 19.49 17.20
CA ALA A 19 -45.93 18.95 17.86
C ALA A 19 -45.93 19.14 19.39
N ILE A 20 -47.11 19.31 19.99
CA ILE A 20 -47.29 19.34 21.44
C ILE A 20 -48.54 18.51 21.73
N ILE A 21 -48.35 17.23 22.05
CA ILE A 21 -49.24 16.29 22.77
C ILE A 21 -48.77 14.89 22.33
N GLY A 22 -48.02 14.20 23.20
CA GLY A 22 -47.57 12.84 22.94
C GLY A 22 -46.48 12.36 23.88
N GLY A 23 -46.51 12.80 25.13
CA GLY A 23 -45.65 12.29 26.20
C GLY A 23 -46.51 11.79 27.36
N VAL A 24 -46.13 10.60 27.85
CA VAL A 24 -46.28 10.08 29.23
C VAL A 24 -47.34 8.97 29.48
N ALA A 25 -46.79 7.75 29.59
CA ALA A 25 -46.97 6.70 30.63
C ALA A 25 -48.12 5.66 30.61
N PHE A 26 -47.71 4.37 30.54
CA PHE A 26 -48.09 3.24 31.42
C PHE A 26 -47.15 2.04 31.10
N VAL A 27 -46.14 1.61 31.87
CA VAL A 27 -46.01 1.03 33.23
C VAL A 27 -46.40 -0.47 33.35
N VAL A 28 -45.36 -1.32 33.49
CA VAL A 28 -45.25 -2.55 34.33
C VAL A 28 -46.04 -3.79 33.86
N THR A 29 -45.38 -4.93 33.58
CA THR A 29 -44.98 -5.91 34.61
C THR A 29 -43.57 -6.49 34.48
N GLN A 30 -42.91 -6.57 35.63
CA GLN A 30 -41.63 -7.21 35.90
C GLN A 30 -41.76 -8.74 35.81
N ASN A 31 -40.66 -9.43 35.49
CA ASN A 31 -40.30 -10.58 36.31
C ASN A 31 -38.79 -10.66 36.53
N ARG A 32 -38.42 -10.51 37.79
CA ARG A 32 -37.06 -10.66 38.35
C ARG A 32 -36.85 -12.11 38.76
N SER A 33 -35.61 -12.58 38.61
CA SER A 33 -34.91 -13.50 39.52
C SER A 33 -33.40 -13.35 39.22
N VAL A 34 -32.69 -12.42 39.88
CA VAL A 34 -31.82 -12.63 41.07
C VAL A 34 -30.50 -13.39 40.78
N GLN A 35 -29.43 -12.60 40.56
CA GLN A 35 -28.10 -12.51 41.24
C GLN A 35 -27.47 -13.74 41.96
N PRO A 36 -26.20 -13.66 42.45
CA PRO A 36 -25.02 -12.84 42.11
C PRO A 36 -23.69 -13.67 42.07
N GLY A 37 -22.56 -13.07 41.66
CA GLY A 37 -21.25 -13.62 42.08
C GLY A 37 -20.02 -13.04 41.40
N GLY A 38 -19.18 -12.36 42.19
CA GLY A 38 -17.72 -12.43 42.02
C GLY A 38 -17.06 -11.32 41.22
N ALA A 39 -16.77 -10.20 41.89
CA ALA A 39 -15.66 -9.34 41.53
C ALA A 39 -14.33 -10.09 41.75
N SER A 40 -13.40 -10.01 40.78
CA SER A 40 -11.96 -10.15 41.01
C SER A 40 -11.20 -9.51 39.83
N SER A 41 -10.58 -8.38 40.16
CA SER A 41 -9.32 -7.77 39.69
C SER A 41 -8.39 -8.50 38.70
N PRO A 42 -7.47 -7.74 38.06
CA PRO A 42 -6.91 -8.04 36.76
C PRO A 42 -5.85 -9.14 36.80
N ALA A 43 -5.74 -9.87 35.69
CA ALA A 43 -4.63 -10.75 35.41
C ALA A 43 -3.32 -9.94 35.39
N VAL A 44 -2.54 -10.07 36.47
CA VAL A 44 -1.11 -9.80 36.47
C VAL A 44 -0.48 -10.81 35.50
N LEU A 45 -0.10 -10.36 34.31
CA LEU A 45 0.77 -11.14 33.43
C LEU A 45 2.16 -11.15 34.06
N THR A 46 2.46 -12.24 34.73
CA THR A 46 3.81 -12.60 35.17
C THR A 46 4.73 -12.61 33.96
N ALA A 47 5.63 -11.63 33.88
CA ALA A 47 6.73 -11.64 32.93
C ALA A 47 7.73 -12.74 33.33
N THR A 48 7.64 -13.91 32.72
CA THR A 48 8.72 -14.90 32.78
C THR A 48 9.89 -14.38 31.94
N ARG A 49 10.83 -13.70 32.60
CA ARG A 49 12.18 -13.47 32.07
C ARG A 49 12.82 -14.83 31.76
N VAL A 50 12.94 -15.16 30.48
CA VAL A 50 13.93 -16.16 30.04
C VAL A 50 15.28 -15.44 29.98
N ALA A 51 16.21 -15.89 30.83
CA ALA A 51 17.57 -15.36 30.90
C ALA A 51 18.35 -15.67 29.62
N LEU A 52 18.97 -14.66 29.01
CA LEU A 52 19.98 -14.83 27.95
C LEU A 52 21.26 -15.42 28.56
N PRO A 53 21.92 -16.40 27.92
CA PRO A 53 23.28 -16.77 28.30
C PRO A 53 24.26 -15.66 27.94
N THR A 54 24.95 -15.15 28.96
CA THR A 54 26.03 -14.17 28.88
C THR A 54 27.18 -14.72 28.05
N ARG A 55 27.41 -14.17 26.85
CA ARG A 55 28.54 -14.53 26.01
C ARG A 55 29.73 -13.63 26.35
N THR A 56 30.70 -14.19 27.07
CA THR A 56 31.99 -13.58 27.41
C THR A 56 32.80 -13.28 26.13
N PRO A 57 33.28 -12.04 25.90
CA PRO A 57 34.28 -11.78 24.86
C PRO A 57 35.68 -12.18 25.34
N ARG A 58 36.35 -13.05 24.57
CA ARG A 58 37.76 -13.44 24.73
C ARG A 58 38.69 -12.37 24.09
N PRO A 59 39.88 -12.09 24.65
CA PRO A 59 40.74 -10.98 24.22
C PRO A 59 41.42 -11.18 22.86
N ALA A 60 41.74 -10.04 22.25
CA ALA A 60 42.50 -9.87 21.02
C ALA A 60 43.92 -10.48 21.10
N MET A 61 44.35 -11.06 19.98
CA MET A 61 45.78 -11.14 19.64
C MET A 61 45.98 -10.76 18.18
N ALA A 62 46.89 -9.82 18.01
CA ALA A 62 47.46 -9.35 16.75
C ALA A 62 48.29 -10.45 16.08
N SER A 63 48.34 -10.43 14.74
CA SER A 63 49.45 -10.92 13.91
C SER A 63 49.17 -10.46 12.48
N ALA A 64 49.83 -9.40 12.02
CA ALA A 64 51.16 -9.41 11.38
C ALA A 64 51.05 -9.66 9.86
N THR A 65 51.31 -8.57 9.14
CA THR A 65 51.49 -8.43 7.69
C THR A 65 52.64 -9.28 7.15
N PRO A 66 52.46 -9.99 6.03
CA PRO A 66 53.59 -10.39 5.18
C PRO A 66 53.76 -9.45 3.97
N ALA A 67 55.00 -8.99 3.80
CA ALA A 67 55.45 -8.09 2.75
C ALA A 67 55.56 -8.75 1.36
N LEU A 68 55.41 -7.93 0.32
CA LEU A 68 55.60 -8.25 -1.10
C LEU A 68 57.10 -8.46 -1.43
N PRO A 69 57.50 -9.48 -2.20
CA PRO A 69 58.86 -9.54 -2.73
C PRO A 69 59.01 -8.72 -4.02
N THR A 70 59.97 -7.80 -3.97
CA THR A 70 60.55 -7.05 -5.09
C THR A 70 61.25 -8.00 -6.08
N ARG A 71 60.98 -7.86 -7.38
CA ARG A 71 61.80 -8.42 -8.46
C ARG A 71 62.09 -7.35 -9.52
N THR A 72 63.39 -7.13 -9.76
CA THR A 72 64.00 -6.34 -10.84
C THR A 72 65.10 -7.23 -11.49
N PRO A 73 65.74 -6.90 -12.63
CA PRO A 73 65.31 -7.19 -14.01
C PRO A 73 66.31 -8.08 -14.84
N ARG A 74 65.84 -8.51 -16.04
CA ARG A 74 66.50 -8.79 -17.37
C ARG A 74 67.96 -9.32 -17.48
N PRO A 75 68.29 -10.21 -18.46
CA PRO A 75 68.65 -9.86 -19.87
C PRO A 75 68.06 -10.84 -20.94
N ALA A 76 67.54 -10.39 -22.10
CA ALA A 76 68.15 -10.20 -23.44
C ALA A 76 68.34 -11.47 -24.32
N ALA A 77 67.64 -11.52 -25.47
CA ALA A 77 68.00 -12.15 -26.77
C ALA A 77 66.86 -11.84 -27.79
N ALA A 78 67.08 -11.06 -28.86
CA ALA A 78 67.39 -11.53 -30.23
C ALA A 78 66.54 -12.76 -30.63
N GLY A 79 65.65 -12.76 -31.62
CA GLY A 79 65.51 -11.97 -32.83
C GLY A 79 65.17 -12.98 -33.93
N LEU A 80 63.90 -13.09 -34.36
CA LEU A 80 63.51 -13.84 -35.54
C LEU A 80 62.32 -13.16 -36.21
N THR A 81 62.55 -12.75 -37.45
CA THR A 81 61.61 -12.14 -38.39
C THR A 81 60.52 -13.12 -38.79
N ALA A 82 59.27 -12.83 -38.43
CA ALA A 82 58.09 -13.53 -38.93
C ALA A 82 57.54 -12.80 -40.16
N THR A 83 57.57 -13.48 -41.30
CA THR A 83 56.97 -13.09 -42.58
C THR A 83 55.47 -12.82 -42.41
N ALA A 84 55.03 -11.60 -42.70
CA ALA A 84 53.63 -11.20 -42.65
C ALA A 84 52.83 -11.82 -43.81
N VAL A 85 51.80 -12.59 -43.47
CA VAL A 85 50.73 -13.01 -44.39
C VAL A 85 49.71 -11.87 -44.47
N PRO A 86 49.20 -11.47 -45.65
CA PRO A 86 48.18 -10.44 -45.74
C PRO A 86 46.87 -10.96 -45.14
N ALA A 87 46.43 -10.34 -44.04
CA ALA A 87 45.13 -10.59 -43.44
C ALA A 87 44.04 -9.95 -44.30
N SER A 88 43.16 -10.79 -44.85
CA SER A 88 41.90 -10.36 -45.46
C SER A 88 41.09 -9.56 -44.44
N SER A 89 40.88 -8.28 -44.74
CA SER A 89 39.98 -7.39 -44.02
C SER A 89 38.52 -7.77 -44.30
N SER A 90 38.00 -8.72 -43.52
CA SER A 90 36.55 -8.84 -43.35
C SER A 90 36.08 -7.62 -42.58
N GLY A 91 35.41 -6.69 -43.28
CA GLY A 91 34.74 -5.56 -42.68
C GLY A 91 33.75 -6.06 -41.64
N GLY A 92 34.15 -6.01 -40.36
CA GLY A 92 33.30 -6.33 -39.24
C GLY A 92 32.10 -5.40 -39.25
N LEU A 93 30.89 -5.96 -39.20
CA LEU A 93 29.71 -5.17 -38.85
C LEU A 93 30.02 -4.46 -37.53
N PRO A 94 29.65 -3.18 -37.37
CA PRO A 94 29.81 -2.52 -36.09
C PRO A 94 29.08 -3.35 -35.03
N THR A 95 29.82 -3.87 -34.06
CA THR A 95 29.28 -4.52 -32.88
C THR A 95 28.35 -3.52 -32.21
N ARG A 96 27.04 -3.69 -32.38
CA ARG A 96 26.05 -2.82 -31.73
C ARG A 96 26.15 -3.06 -30.23
N THR A 97 26.83 -2.18 -29.51
CA THR A 97 26.85 -2.21 -28.04
C THR A 97 25.40 -2.26 -27.56
N PRO A 98 25.00 -3.26 -26.74
CA PRO A 98 23.66 -3.31 -26.19
C PRO A 98 23.40 -2.04 -25.39
N ARG A 99 22.36 -1.28 -25.78
CA ARG A 99 21.89 -0.13 -24.99
C ARG A 99 21.42 -0.68 -23.64
N PRO A 100 21.86 -0.13 -22.50
CA PRO A 100 21.30 -0.47 -21.20
C PRO A 100 19.78 -0.28 -21.23
N ALA A 101 19.04 -1.29 -20.80
CA ALA A 101 17.59 -1.20 -20.73
C ALA A 101 17.19 -0.09 -19.73
N ALA A 102 16.24 0.75 -20.13
CA ALA A 102 15.85 1.93 -19.36
C ALA A 102 14.93 1.54 -18.19
N VAL A 103 15.12 2.22 -17.05
CA VAL A 103 14.20 2.12 -15.91
C VAL A 103 12.98 2.96 -16.20
N ALA A 104 11.78 2.38 -16.06
CA ALA A 104 10.51 3.05 -16.31
C ALA A 104 9.39 2.45 -15.44
N GLN A 105 8.23 3.12 -15.45
CA GLN A 105 6.99 2.51 -14.97
C GLN A 105 6.56 1.39 -15.91
N ILE A 106 6.15 0.26 -15.33
CA ILE A 106 5.72 -0.94 -16.02
C ILE A 106 4.23 -1.10 -15.79
N THR A 107 3.46 -1.03 -16.87
CA THR A 107 2.03 -1.32 -16.83
C THR A 107 1.80 -2.84 -16.77
N PRO A 108 1.06 -3.35 -15.78
CA PRO A 108 0.65 -4.76 -15.78
C PRO A 108 -0.27 -5.05 -16.98
N LEU A 109 -0.15 -6.26 -17.53
CA LEU A 109 -1.03 -6.75 -18.58
C LEU A 109 -2.42 -7.07 -18.03
N ARG A 110 -2.49 -7.61 -16.81
CA ARG A 110 -3.75 -7.90 -16.11
C ARG A 110 -3.63 -7.56 -14.64
N VAL A 111 -4.75 -7.14 -14.08
CA VAL A 111 -4.92 -6.94 -12.66
C VAL A 111 -6.14 -7.73 -12.19
N SER A 112 -5.98 -8.47 -11.10
CA SER A 112 -7.08 -9.17 -10.44
C SER A 112 -6.95 -8.97 -8.93
N ALA A 113 -8.01 -9.29 -8.19
CA ALA A 113 -8.01 -9.21 -6.74
C ALA A 113 -8.69 -10.42 -6.12
N SER A 114 -8.49 -10.61 -4.82
CA SER A 114 -9.25 -11.57 -4.02
C SER A 114 -10.74 -11.27 -3.99
N ASP A 115 -11.09 -9.99 -3.89
CA ASP A 115 -12.44 -9.47 -3.83
C ASP A 115 -12.44 -7.98 -4.17
N TYR A 116 -13.61 -7.39 -4.37
CA TYR A 116 -13.80 -5.94 -4.41
C TYR A 116 -15.24 -5.56 -4.03
N ALA A 117 -15.38 -4.38 -3.44
CA ALA A 117 -16.67 -3.85 -3.00
C ALA A 117 -17.60 -3.59 -4.20
N PRO A 118 -18.93 -3.76 -4.02
CA PRO A 118 -19.90 -3.34 -5.01
C PRO A 118 -19.77 -1.87 -5.37
N ASN A 119 -20.27 -1.53 -6.57
CA ASN A 119 -20.38 -0.15 -7.01
C ASN A 119 -21.17 0.70 -5.99
N SER A 120 -20.80 1.96 -5.86
CA SER A 120 -21.49 2.93 -5.01
C SER A 120 -21.94 4.13 -5.83
N ARG A 121 -22.51 5.13 -5.16
CA ARG A 121 -22.83 6.42 -5.76
C ARG A 121 -22.04 7.52 -5.06
N ASP A 122 -21.54 8.48 -5.82
CA ASP A 122 -21.01 9.73 -5.26
C ASP A 122 -22.17 10.64 -4.80
N ALA A 123 -21.84 11.81 -4.24
CA ALA A 123 -22.84 12.77 -3.77
C ALA A 123 -23.69 13.37 -4.92
N GLN A 124 -23.31 13.17 -6.19
CA GLN A 124 -24.07 13.57 -7.37
C GLN A 124 -24.92 12.43 -7.94
N GLY A 125 -24.83 11.24 -7.35
CA GLY A 125 -25.54 10.04 -7.80
C GLY A 125 -24.82 9.25 -8.90
N ASN A 126 -23.62 9.67 -9.34
CA ASN A 126 -22.87 8.95 -10.37
C ASN A 126 -22.33 7.64 -9.80
N THR A 127 -22.31 6.61 -10.63
CA THR A 127 -21.74 5.32 -10.26
C THR A 127 -20.23 5.44 -10.03
N THR A 128 -19.78 5.01 -8.86
CA THR A 128 -18.35 4.83 -8.54
C THR A 128 -18.05 3.32 -8.48
N THR A 129 -17.09 2.87 -9.28
CA THR A 129 -16.61 1.47 -9.27
C THR A 129 -15.43 1.33 -8.31
N PHE A 130 -15.13 0.09 -7.92
CA PHE A 130 -13.99 -0.24 -7.05
C PHE A 130 -13.20 -1.46 -7.53
N THR A 131 -13.24 -1.71 -8.83
CA THR A 131 -12.61 -2.86 -9.48
C THR A 131 -11.08 -2.81 -9.32
N PRO A 132 -10.39 -3.95 -9.46
CA PRO A 132 -8.93 -4.02 -9.31
C PRO A 132 -8.17 -3.06 -10.25
N ASP A 133 -8.69 -2.84 -11.46
CA ASP A 133 -8.08 -1.94 -12.46
C ASP A 133 -7.97 -0.48 -11.97
N ASN A 134 -8.83 -0.05 -11.05
CA ASN A 134 -8.78 1.29 -10.48
C ASN A 134 -7.51 1.52 -9.64
N ALA A 135 -6.75 0.47 -9.28
CA ALA A 135 -5.49 0.63 -8.57
C ALA A 135 -4.29 0.78 -9.50
N VAL A 136 -4.48 0.81 -10.84
CA VAL A 136 -3.40 0.93 -11.82
C VAL A 136 -3.78 1.85 -12.99
N ASP A 137 -4.82 2.68 -12.82
CA ASP A 137 -5.41 3.49 -13.89
C ASP A 137 -4.78 4.89 -14.02
N GLY A 138 -3.83 5.23 -13.14
CA GLY A 138 -3.15 6.52 -13.11
C GLY A 138 -4.00 7.64 -12.51
N ARG A 139 -5.09 7.32 -11.80
CA ARG A 139 -6.02 8.28 -11.20
C ARG A 139 -6.10 8.10 -9.69
N PHE A 140 -5.44 8.99 -8.96
CA PHE A 140 -5.38 8.88 -7.49
C PHE A 140 -6.73 9.10 -6.79
N ASP A 141 -7.75 9.59 -7.50
CA ASP A 141 -9.13 9.76 -7.02
C ASP A 141 -10.08 8.61 -7.40
N THR A 142 -9.54 7.52 -7.96
CA THR A 142 -10.18 6.19 -8.03
C THR A 142 -9.48 5.24 -7.04
N ALA A 143 -10.05 4.06 -6.82
CA ALA A 143 -9.42 3.05 -5.97
C ALA A 143 -9.97 1.65 -6.23
N TRP A 144 -9.12 0.63 -6.09
CA TRP A 144 -9.59 -0.69 -5.69
C TRP A 144 -10.00 -0.64 -4.22
N ARG A 145 -11.06 -1.35 -3.85
CA ARG A 145 -11.58 -1.32 -2.48
C ARG A 145 -12.21 -2.63 -2.08
N VAL A 146 -11.98 -3.06 -0.85
CA VAL A 146 -12.63 -4.22 -0.23
C VAL A 146 -13.41 -3.80 1.01
N ALA A 147 -14.42 -4.59 1.39
CA ALA A 147 -15.15 -4.39 2.63
C ALA A 147 -14.29 -4.76 3.85
N GLY A 148 -14.57 -4.14 5.00
CA GLY A 148 -13.87 -4.47 6.23
C GLY A 148 -12.45 -3.90 6.30
N ASP A 149 -11.64 -4.51 7.17
CA ASP A 149 -10.22 -4.18 7.38
C ASP A 149 -9.28 -4.58 6.23
N GLY A 150 -9.79 -5.33 5.25
CA GLY A 150 -9.05 -5.76 4.08
C GLY A 150 -7.91 -6.74 4.38
N VAL A 151 -7.75 -7.22 5.61
CA VAL A 151 -6.63 -8.12 5.96
C VAL A 151 -6.75 -9.42 5.16
N ASN A 152 -5.62 -9.86 4.61
CA ASN A 152 -5.48 -10.98 3.66
C ASN A 152 -6.12 -10.77 2.29
N GLN A 153 -6.78 -9.63 2.03
CA GLN A 153 -7.18 -9.27 0.68
C GLN A 153 -5.94 -8.87 -0.12
N TRP A 154 -5.98 -9.12 -1.42
CA TRP A 154 -4.82 -8.93 -2.28
C TRP A 154 -5.18 -8.40 -3.66
N LEU A 155 -4.22 -7.68 -4.26
CA LEU A 155 -4.13 -7.41 -5.70
C LEU A 155 -3.06 -8.33 -6.31
N LEU A 156 -3.31 -8.82 -7.51
CA LEU A 156 -2.36 -9.55 -8.32
C LEU A 156 -2.13 -8.78 -9.61
N LEU A 157 -0.89 -8.34 -9.80
CA LEU A 157 -0.41 -7.70 -11.02
C LEU A 157 0.31 -8.75 -11.86
N GLU A 158 -0.14 -8.97 -13.08
CA GLU A 158 0.48 -9.90 -14.03
C GLU A 158 1.05 -9.12 -15.20
N PHE A 159 2.31 -9.38 -15.57
CA PHE A 159 2.99 -8.71 -16.67
C PHE A 159 2.98 -9.58 -17.94
N ALA A 160 3.15 -8.94 -19.10
CA ALA A 160 3.21 -9.65 -20.38
C ALA A 160 4.42 -10.58 -20.52
N GLY A 161 5.45 -10.38 -19.69
CA GLY A 161 6.65 -11.19 -19.62
C GLY A 161 7.47 -10.84 -18.38
N PRO A 162 8.66 -11.44 -18.21
CA PRO A 162 9.53 -11.15 -17.07
C PRO A 162 9.95 -9.68 -17.02
N VAL A 163 9.91 -9.10 -15.83
CA VAL A 163 10.38 -7.74 -15.55
C VAL A 163 11.28 -7.75 -14.32
N GLU A 164 12.30 -6.90 -14.31
CA GLU A 164 13.11 -6.61 -13.12
C GLU A 164 12.45 -5.48 -12.34
N VAL A 165 11.85 -5.81 -11.20
CA VAL A 165 11.19 -4.87 -10.30
C VAL A 165 12.21 -4.22 -9.37
N ARG A 166 12.20 -2.89 -9.34
CA ARG A 166 13.06 -2.06 -8.46
C ARG A 166 12.29 -1.39 -7.36
N GLU A 167 11.11 -0.88 -7.66
CA GLU A 167 10.22 -0.28 -6.67
C GLU A 167 8.77 -0.65 -6.98
N VAL A 168 7.98 -0.79 -5.92
CA VAL A 168 6.52 -0.78 -6.00
C VAL A 168 6.06 0.41 -5.20
N LEU A 169 5.43 1.38 -5.85
CA LEU A 169 4.84 2.53 -5.19
C LEU A 169 3.38 2.21 -4.90
N ILE A 170 2.92 2.53 -3.69
CA ILE A 170 1.53 2.30 -3.27
C ILE A 170 0.98 3.59 -2.71
N LEU A 171 -0.23 3.96 -3.14
CA LEU A 171 -1.03 5.00 -2.50
C LEU A 171 -2.04 4.31 -1.56
N PRO A 172 -1.75 4.22 -0.24
CA PRO A 172 -2.64 3.55 0.70
C PRO A 172 -3.93 4.35 0.87
N GLY A 173 -5.11 3.72 0.89
CA GLY A 173 -6.38 4.44 1.12
C GLY A 173 -7.01 5.01 -0.15
N TYR A 174 -7.96 5.94 0.01
CA TYR A 174 -8.74 6.52 -1.10
C TYR A 174 -8.50 8.03 -1.20
N ALA A 175 -7.57 8.47 -2.06
CA ALA A 175 -7.13 9.86 -2.18
C ALA A 175 -8.09 10.74 -2.99
N LYS A 176 -9.39 10.62 -2.70
CA LYS A 176 -10.45 11.44 -3.27
C LYS A 176 -10.93 12.49 -2.26
N ILE A 177 -11.06 13.72 -2.72
CA ILE A 177 -11.90 14.74 -2.09
C ILE A 177 -13.21 14.77 -2.87
N ASP A 178 -14.34 14.59 -2.20
CA ASP A 178 -15.64 14.71 -2.87
C ASP A 178 -15.84 16.17 -3.33
N PRO A 179 -16.07 16.41 -4.62
CA PRO A 179 -16.14 17.77 -5.15
C PRO A 179 -17.40 18.53 -4.70
N VAL A 180 -18.44 17.87 -4.17
CA VAL A 180 -19.68 18.54 -3.77
C VAL A 180 -19.71 18.92 -2.30
N ASP A 181 -19.32 18.00 -1.41
CA ASP A 181 -19.39 18.25 0.03
C ASP A 181 -18.01 18.41 0.69
N GLY A 182 -16.93 18.28 -0.07
CA GLY A 182 -15.56 18.40 0.43
C GLY A 182 -15.11 17.22 1.29
N THR A 183 -15.89 16.15 1.37
CA THR A 183 -15.55 14.98 2.19
C THR A 183 -14.23 14.39 1.73
N ASN A 184 -13.26 14.33 2.65
CA ASN A 184 -12.00 13.64 2.41
C ASN A 184 -12.17 12.13 2.58
N ARG A 185 -12.17 11.39 1.47
CA ARG A 185 -12.39 9.94 1.45
C ARG A 185 -11.21 9.16 2.06
N PHE A 186 -10.02 9.76 2.13
CA PHE A 186 -8.86 9.13 2.75
C PHE A 186 -9.10 8.93 4.25
N TRP A 187 -9.56 9.98 4.95
CA TRP A 187 -9.89 9.90 6.38
C TRP A 187 -11.21 9.16 6.65
N GLN A 188 -12.14 9.18 5.70
CA GLN A 188 -13.42 8.51 5.84
C GLN A 188 -13.34 6.99 5.70
N ASN A 189 -12.38 6.45 4.94
CA ASN A 189 -12.19 5.01 4.82
C ASN A 189 -11.07 4.53 5.75
N ARG A 190 -10.90 3.20 5.83
CA ARG A 190 -9.70 2.60 6.39
C ARG A 190 -8.50 2.90 5.49
N ARG A 191 -7.29 2.82 6.04
CA ARG A 191 -6.04 3.16 5.34
C ARG A 191 -5.05 2.03 5.53
N VAL A 192 -4.49 1.52 4.43
CA VAL A 192 -3.56 0.38 4.48
C VAL A 192 -2.28 0.81 5.21
N ARG A 193 -1.91 0.06 6.26
CA ARG A 193 -0.73 0.37 7.10
C ARG A 193 0.45 -0.54 6.81
N ARG A 194 0.18 -1.80 6.46
CA ARG A 194 1.23 -2.79 6.18
C ARG A 194 0.80 -3.69 5.05
N VAL A 195 1.72 -3.93 4.13
CA VAL A 195 1.53 -4.84 3.00
C VAL A 195 2.64 -5.88 2.94
N ARG A 196 2.38 -6.99 2.24
CA ARG A 196 3.39 -7.94 1.78
C ARG A 196 3.36 -8.02 0.26
N LEU A 197 4.50 -7.78 -0.36
CA LEU A 197 4.75 -8.11 -1.76
C LEU A 197 5.18 -9.58 -1.81
N GLU A 198 4.49 -10.40 -2.58
CA GLU A 198 4.83 -11.80 -2.85
C GLU A 198 5.15 -11.95 -4.34
N PHE A 199 6.35 -12.44 -4.63
CA PHE A 199 6.83 -12.67 -5.99
C PHE A 199 6.74 -14.15 -6.33
N ARG A 200 6.57 -14.49 -7.62
CA ARG A 200 6.52 -15.90 -8.05
C ARG A 200 7.77 -16.71 -7.68
N SER A 201 8.92 -16.03 -7.55
CA SER A 201 10.18 -16.64 -7.08
C SER A 201 10.14 -17.12 -5.63
N GLY A 202 9.08 -16.79 -4.88
CA GLY A 202 8.94 -17.07 -3.45
C GLY A 202 9.51 -15.97 -2.55
N VAL A 203 10.14 -14.94 -3.12
CA VAL A 203 10.56 -13.74 -2.39
C VAL A 203 9.33 -13.06 -1.78
N ARG A 204 9.45 -12.62 -0.53
CA ARG A 204 8.43 -11.86 0.18
C ARG A 204 9.05 -10.62 0.83
N ILE A 205 8.44 -9.47 0.62
CA ILE A 205 8.87 -8.19 1.19
C ILE A 205 7.69 -7.58 1.93
N GLU A 206 7.82 -7.38 3.23
CA GLU A 206 6.84 -6.62 4.00
C GLU A 206 7.27 -5.16 4.09
N ALA A 207 6.30 -4.25 4.01
CA ALA A 207 6.54 -2.82 4.09
C ALA A 207 5.46 -2.13 4.92
N LEU A 208 5.90 -1.15 5.72
CA LEU A 208 5.03 -0.20 6.40
C LEU A 208 4.78 0.98 5.47
N LEU A 209 3.52 1.42 5.44
CA LEU A 209 3.07 2.61 4.74
C LEU A 209 2.69 3.66 5.79
N ASP A 210 3.14 4.88 5.59
CA ASP A 210 2.76 6.04 6.40
C ASP A 210 1.28 6.37 6.18
N ASP A 211 0.65 6.95 7.19
CA ASP A 211 -0.77 7.32 7.13
C ASP A 211 -0.97 8.61 6.32
N GLN A 212 -0.58 8.62 5.05
CA GLN A 212 -0.55 9.75 4.13
C GLN A 212 -1.10 9.40 2.74
N ALA A 213 -1.86 10.32 2.15
CA ALA A 213 -2.53 10.17 0.85
C ALA A 213 -1.58 10.49 -0.34
N VAL A 214 -0.43 9.83 -0.38
CA VAL A 214 0.60 10.02 -1.43
C VAL A 214 1.16 8.66 -1.85
N LEU A 215 1.76 8.57 -3.05
CA LEU A 215 2.49 7.39 -3.47
C LEU A 215 3.72 7.17 -2.59
N GLN A 216 3.86 5.98 -2.05
CA GLN A 216 4.95 5.62 -1.13
C GLN A 216 5.79 4.48 -1.72
N PRO A 217 7.10 4.68 -1.90
CA PRO A 217 7.96 3.71 -2.56
C PRO A 217 8.36 2.56 -1.61
N ILE A 218 8.14 1.33 -2.05
CA ILE A 218 8.70 0.12 -1.46
C ILE A 218 9.86 -0.35 -2.35
N ARG A 219 11.08 -0.28 -1.83
CA ARG A 219 12.26 -0.73 -2.56
C ARG A 219 12.30 -2.26 -2.65
N VAL A 220 12.50 -2.75 -3.85
CA VAL A 220 12.61 -4.16 -4.22
C VAL A 220 14.01 -4.35 -4.79
N ASN A 221 14.80 -5.27 -4.21
CA ASN A 221 16.21 -5.47 -4.57
C ASN A 221 16.38 -6.17 -5.94
N ASN A 222 15.91 -5.55 -7.02
CA ASN A 222 15.98 -6.00 -8.42
C ASN A 222 15.43 -7.42 -8.63
N VAL A 223 14.20 -7.68 -8.16
CA VAL A 223 13.57 -9.00 -8.28
C VAL A 223 13.02 -9.19 -9.68
N VAL A 224 13.46 -10.25 -10.38
CA VAL A 224 12.88 -10.62 -11.68
C VAL A 224 11.62 -11.45 -11.47
N THR A 225 10.49 -11.01 -12.04
CA THR A 225 9.21 -11.72 -11.95
C THR A 225 8.30 -11.40 -13.12
N ASP A 226 7.26 -12.18 -13.33
CA ASP A 226 6.14 -11.88 -14.23
C ASP A 226 4.83 -11.63 -13.47
N ALA A 227 4.85 -11.70 -12.14
CA ALA A 227 3.70 -11.34 -11.32
C ALA A 227 4.09 -10.87 -9.90
N ILE A 228 3.34 -9.91 -9.38
CA ILE A 228 3.44 -9.43 -8.00
C ILE A 228 2.07 -9.56 -7.35
N ARG A 229 1.99 -10.28 -6.22
CA ARG A 229 0.81 -10.24 -5.35
C ARG A 229 1.08 -9.28 -4.20
N ILE A 230 0.17 -8.33 -3.99
CA ILE A 230 0.23 -7.33 -2.94
C ILE A 230 -0.85 -7.68 -1.93
N VAL A 231 -0.45 -8.18 -0.77
CA VAL A 231 -1.36 -8.62 0.30
C VAL A 231 -1.44 -7.55 1.37
N ILE A 232 -2.65 -7.17 1.78
CA ILE A 232 -2.87 -6.28 2.93
C ILE A 232 -2.67 -7.11 4.20
N LEU A 233 -1.77 -6.65 5.08
CA LEU A 233 -1.50 -7.28 6.37
C LEU A 233 -2.11 -6.51 7.54
N GLU A 234 -2.35 -5.21 7.36
CA GLU A 234 -2.85 -4.32 8.40
C GLU A 234 -3.48 -3.06 7.78
N SER A 235 -4.55 -2.57 8.39
CA SER A 235 -5.15 -1.27 8.08
C SER A 235 -5.49 -0.49 9.36
N VAL A 236 -5.50 0.84 9.25
CA VAL A 236 -5.94 1.75 10.31
C VAL A 236 -7.44 2.05 10.11
N PRO A 237 -8.26 2.09 11.18
CA PRO A 237 -9.67 2.46 11.07
C PRO A 237 -9.89 3.88 10.50
N PRO A 238 -11.11 4.21 10.04
CA PRO A 238 -11.47 5.58 9.67
C PRO A 238 -11.15 6.57 10.80
N ALA A 239 -10.73 7.78 10.42
CA ALA A 239 -10.34 8.85 11.35
C ALA A 239 -11.42 9.94 11.50
N VAL A 240 -12.67 9.59 11.23
CA VAL A 240 -13.85 10.47 11.31
C VAL A 240 -15.05 9.73 11.89
N ASP A 241 -15.97 10.48 12.47
CA ASP A 241 -17.27 9.95 12.88
C ASP A 241 -18.05 9.42 11.66
N ASN A 242 -18.80 8.33 11.86
CA ASN A 242 -19.51 7.63 10.78
C ASN A 242 -18.59 7.22 9.61
N GLY A 243 -17.36 6.83 9.93
CA GLY A 243 -16.40 6.28 8.99
C GLY A 243 -16.93 5.07 8.23
N ARG A 244 -16.44 4.92 7.00
CA ARG A 244 -16.78 3.82 6.09
C ARG A 244 -15.89 2.62 6.40
N ASP A 245 -16.52 1.47 6.62
CA ASP A 245 -15.81 0.20 6.84
C ASP A 245 -15.39 -0.45 5.52
N PHE A 246 -14.46 0.21 4.84
CA PHE A 246 -13.85 -0.29 3.63
C PHE A 246 -12.36 0.06 3.62
N THR A 247 -11.56 -0.82 3.03
CA THR A 247 -10.11 -0.65 2.86
C THR A 247 -9.78 -0.46 1.38
N PRO A 248 -9.44 0.76 0.96
CA PRO A 248 -9.07 1.09 -0.41
C PRO A 248 -7.54 1.14 -0.62
N MET A 249 -7.15 1.01 -1.87
CA MET A 249 -5.82 1.34 -2.39
C MET A 249 -6.02 2.10 -3.69
N SER A 250 -5.58 3.36 -3.73
CA SER A 250 -5.89 4.26 -4.85
C SER A 250 -5.02 3.97 -6.06
N GLU A 251 -3.76 3.64 -5.85
CA GLU A 251 -2.82 3.47 -6.93
C GLU A 251 -1.67 2.54 -6.54
N VAL A 252 -1.18 1.80 -7.52
CA VAL A 252 0.00 0.97 -7.48
C VAL A 252 0.80 1.19 -8.76
N GLU A 253 2.05 1.59 -8.61
CA GLU A 253 2.98 1.72 -9.72
C GLU A 253 4.16 0.77 -9.54
N VAL A 254 4.60 0.16 -10.64
CA VAL A 254 5.76 -0.74 -10.63
C VAL A 254 6.86 -0.07 -11.44
N ILE A 255 8.00 0.19 -10.80
CA ILE A 255 9.17 0.79 -11.44
C ILE A 255 10.22 -0.28 -11.65
N GLY A 256 10.74 -0.39 -12.86
CA GLY A 256 11.66 -1.46 -13.20
C GLY A 256 12.14 -1.43 -14.64
N VAL A 257 12.57 -2.59 -15.10
CA VAL A 257 13.08 -2.82 -16.46
C VAL A 257 12.37 -4.02 -17.07
N VAL A 258 11.80 -3.86 -18.25
CA VAL A 258 11.25 -5.00 -19.03
C VAL A 258 12.42 -5.85 -19.54
N ARG A 259 12.36 -7.17 -19.34
CA ARG A 259 13.41 -8.11 -19.75
C ARG A 259 13.12 -8.83 -21.05
#